data_AF-A0A422M1E0-F1
#
_entry.id   AF-A0A422M1E0-F1
#
_cell.length_a   1.000
_cell.length_b   1.000
_cell.length_c   1.000
_cell.angle_alpha   90.00
_cell.angle_beta   90.00
_cell.angle_gamma   90.00
#
_symmetry.space_group_name_H-M   'P 1'
#
loop_
_entity.id
_entity.type
_entity.pdbx_description
1 polymer ?
#
loop_
_entity_poly.entity_id
_entity_poly.type
_entity_poly.pdbx_seq_one_letter_code
_entity_poly.pdbx_strand_id
1 'polypeptide(L)'
;MENIIKLLNSDNNVDITLQYDNWNDFGYVTTCGVFYNNQQLGWTKLYSKKLESGEVFPKRIFDILEDDYKNNGSVVLKSEDYCSLGTSTSFYKHIWEMSGKKLDSAEKILNTLKDIVILDKESLDDFSKYSGFKDSLLRENESKFIYELVQCLSTRNNKLNYFFDIMDPNNENINKIYKENKEKDKKLINIMIMNENVDNIIVDIFLKSNESPDDTDKKFLAKIKDENSSKLDLVTLIDKLLSDAIASRILTIKNELTISSPDQSLVLGHYSTIQNVATFFSKSKSYLRLTNSQQLNDPMEGKILFSAMAGDEQEQGACFKPEEHQQSPVYISAATTETDSLPMWKQYSGDATGAVFIYDSNFLKHILEDTKAVKLYRVCYIKPSKNKIEVKVSGYEQGDKELDSITKNINDLAAEMKDAKSADINRLNVISYLFKDMAYAYEQEYRLILNQDENKVLNQDENKDYKVFACKNGESPVPFLYTLIKDESKKADFSIKYQKVILGPKCIDIDYVAPYIKYIDPKVVVKPSNISYR
;
A
#
# COMPACT_ATOMS: atom_id res chain seq x y z
N MET A 1 -28.39 26.24 17.93
CA MET A 1 -29.62 25.54 17.50
C MET A 1 -29.15 24.31 16.77
N GLU A 2 -29.68 23.15 17.12
CA GLU A 2 -29.27 21.90 16.50
C GLU A 2 -29.54 21.98 15.00
N ASN A 3 -28.49 21.83 14.18
CA ASN A 3 -28.55 21.71 12.73
C ASN A 3 -29.17 20.35 12.36
N ILE A 4 -30.35 20.05 12.88
CA ILE A 4 -30.98 18.74 12.82
C ILE A 4 -32.37 18.88 12.21
N ILE A 5 -32.64 18.14 11.13
CA ILE A 5 -33.96 18.06 10.48
C ILE A 5 -34.40 16.60 10.43
N LYS A 6 -35.63 16.35 10.89
CA LYS A 6 -36.28 15.05 10.75
C LYS A 6 -36.93 14.94 9.37
N LEU A 7 -36.61 13.87 8.65
CA LEU A 7 -37.27 13.51 7.39
C LEU A 7 -38.36 12.46 7.65
N LEU A 8 -39.48 12.61 6.95
CA LEU A 8 -40.56 11.62 6.92
C LEU A 8 -40.76 11.10 5.50
N ASN A 9 -41.08 9.80 5.40
CA ASN A 9 -41.65 9.25 4.18
C ASN A 9 -43.16 9.57 4.13
N SER A 10 -43.80 9.36 2.96
CA SER A 10 -45.22 9.64 2.75
C SER A 10 -46.17 8.93 3.72
N ASP A 11 -45.70 7.86 4.38
CA ASP A 11 -46.48 7.03 5.31
C ASP A 11 -46.09 7.24 6.78
N ASN A 12 -45.26 8.24 7.10
CA ASN A 12 -44.77 8.58 8.45
C ASN A 12 -44.10 7.44 9.25
N ASN A 13 -43.53 6.44 8.57
CA ASN A 13 -43.01 5.20 9.15
C ASN A 13 -41.47 5.05 9.08
N VAL A 14 -40.76 6.05 8.58
CA VAL A 14 -39.29 6.05 8.46
C VAL A 14 -38.71 7.17 9.31
N ASP A 15 -37.93 6.82 10.33
CA ASP A 15 -37.28 7.77 11.24
C ASP A 15 -35.86 8.09 10.74
N ILE A 16 -35.77 9.03 9.79
CA ILE A 16 -34.49 9.55 9.32
C ILE A 16 -34.26 10.94 9.89
N THR A 17 -33.05 11.15 10.40
CA THR A 17 -32.60 12.45 10.90
C THR A 17 -31.37 12.88 10.13
N LEU A 18 -31.39 14.12 9.64
CA LEU A 18 -30.28 14.78 8.97
C LEU A 18 -29.59 15.71 9.95
N GLN A 19 -28.27 15.58 10.06
CA GLN A 19 -27.41 16.50 10.80
C GLN A 19 -26.57 17.30 9.80
N TYR A 20 -26.81 18.60 9.67
CA TYR A 20 -26.11 19.43 8.69
C TYR A 20 -24.73 19.85 9.14
N ASP A 21 -23.82 19.74 8.19
CA ASP A 21 -22.48 20.29 8.21
C ASP A 21 -22.49 21.68 7.54
N ASN A 22 -21.45 22.48 7.81
CA ASN A 22 -21.18 23.77 7.18
C ASN A 22 -20.13 23.68 6.06
N TRP A 23 -19.76 22.47 5.61
CA TRP A 23 -18.84 22.28 4.50
C TRP A 23 -19.35 22.92 3.21
N ASN A 24 -18.47 23.70 2.58
CA ASN A 24 -18.78 24.51 1.41
C ASN A 24 -18.07 23.96 0.17
N ASP A 25 -18.85 23.35 -0.72
CA ASP A 25 -18.42 22.89 -2.03
C ASP A 25 -18.74 23.95 -3.09
N PHE A 26 -17.76 24.79 -3.42
CA PHE A 26 -17.87 25.79 -4.50
C PHE A 26 -19.12 26.69 -4.39
N GLY A 27 -19.47 27.08 -3.16
CA GLY A 27 -20.64 27.92 -2.88
C GLY A 27 -21.88 27.13 -2.48
N TYR A 28 -21.83 25.81 -2.40
CA TYR A 28 -22.94 24.95 -1.99
C TYR A 28 -22.66 24.28 -0.65
N VAL A 29 -23.62 24.34 0.28
CA VAL A 29 -23.58 23.62 1.56
C VAL A 29 -24.74 22.64 1.57
N THR A 30 -24.44 21.40 1.19
CA THR A 30 -25.42 20.32 0.96
C THR A 30 -25.14 19.07 1.80
N THR A 31 -23.99 19.01 2.46
CA THR A 31 -23.54 17.85 3.23
C THR A 31 -24.35 17.67 4.50
N CYS A 32 -24.81 16.44 4.73
CA CYS A 32 -25.55 16.06 5.92
C CYS A 32 -25.19 14.64 6.36
N GLY A 33 -24.99 14.47 7.66
CA GLY A 33 -24.90 13.17 8.32
C GLY A 33 -26.30 12.57 8.41
N VAL A 34 -26.46 11.31 8.04
CA VAL A 34 -27.75 10.62 8.02
C VAL A 34 -27.80 9.61 9.15
N PHE A 35 -28.86 9.70 9.95
CA PHE A 35 -29.18 8.73 11.00
C PHE A 35 -30.51 8.05 10.67
N TYR A 36 -30.55 6.74 10.78
CA TYR A 36 -31.76 5.93 10.65
C TYR A 36 -31.94 5.13 11.93
N ASN A 37 -33.10 5.27 12.60
CA ASN A 37 -33.35 4.65 13.91
C ASN A 37 -32.23 4.92 14.95
N ASN A 38 -31.73 6.17 15.01
CA ASN A 38 -30.61 6.61 15.85
C ASN A 38 -29.24 5.95 15.55
N GLN A 39 -29.11 5.22 14.46
CA GLN A 39 -27.82 4.68 13.99
C GLN A 39 -27.33 5.47 12.79
N GLN A 40 -26.05 5.83 12.78
CA GLN A 40 -25.45 6.60 11.70
C GLN A 40 -25.26 5.71 10.46
N LEU A 41 -25.86 6.10 9.34
CA LEU A 41 -25.64 5.45 8.04
C LEU A 41 -24.38 5.98 7.35
N GLY A 42 -24.05 7.25 7.59
CA GLY A 42 -22.89 7.92 7.01
C GLY A 42 -23.25 9.32 6.53
N TRP A 43 -22.54 9.81 5.52
CA TRP A 43 -22.71 11.15 4.97
C TRP A 43 -23.34 11.10 3.57
N THR A 44 -24.22 12.04 3.30
CA THR A 44 -24.85 12.25 2.00
C THR A 44 -24.87 13.74 1.67
N LYS A 45 -24.96 14.08 0.40
CA LYS A 45 -25.21 15.44 -0.06
C LYS A 45 -26.64 15.55 -0.55
N LEU A 46 -27.44 16.40 0.09
CA LEU A 46 -28.83 16.67 -0.28
C LEU A 46 -28.91 17.98 -1.07
N TYR A 47 -29.46 17.90 -2.27
CA TYR A 47 -29.55 19.01 -3.20
C TYR A 47 -30.99 19.34 -3.57
N SER A 48 -31.25 20.62 -3.81
CA SER A 48 -32.51 21.11 -4.36
C SER A 48 -32.25 22.03 -5.56
N LYS A 49 -33.06 21.91 -6.62
CA LYS A 49 -33.03 22.81 -7.78
C LYS A 49 -33.23 24.28 -7.38
N LYS A 50 -33.93 24.53 -6.27
CA LYS A 50 -34.16 25.89 -5.71
C LYS A 50 -32.88 26.60 -5.28
N LEU A 51 -31.80 25.86 -5.02
CA LEU A 51 -30.48 26.46 -4.73
C LEU A 51 -29.94 27.24 -5.93
N GLU A 52 -30.32 26.89 -7.16
CA GLU A 52 -29.81 27.55 -8.38
C GLU A 52 -30.36 28.95 -8.51
N SER A 53 -31.60 29.18 -8.09
CA SER A 53 -32.27 30.48 -8.03
C SER A 53 -31.95 31.30 -6.78
N GLY A 54 -31.20 30.77 -5.81
CA GLY A 54 -30.94 31.44 -4.54
C GLY A 54 -29.97 32.61 -4.67
N GLU A 55 -30.36 33.78 -4.14
CA GLU A 55 -29.50 34.97 -4.02
C GLU A 55 -28.55 34.91 -2.81
N VAL A 56 -28.81 33.98 -1.87
CA VAL A 56 -28.05 33.83 -0.62
C VAL A 56 -26.78 33.01 -0.86
N PHE A 57 -25.64 33.55 -0.42
CA PHE A 57 -24.34 32.89 -0.51
C PHE A 57 -23.72 32.66 0.90
N PRO A 58 -23.22 31.45 1.21
CA PRO A 58 -23.29 30.24 0.39
C PRO A 58 -24.73 29.71 0.27
N LYS A 59 -25.01 28.93 -0.78
CA LYS A 59 -26.31 28.31 -1.04
C LYS A 59 -26.47 27.09 -0.13
N ARG A 60 -27.25 27.22 0.94
CA ARG A 60 -27.40 26.18 1.97
C ARG A 60 -28.71 25.43 1.80
N ILE A 61 -28.66 24.10 1.74
CA ILE A 61 -29.87 23.27 1.70
C ILE A 61 -30.72 23.43 2.96
N PHE A 62 -30.08 23.66 4.11
CA PHE A 62 -30.77 23.88 5.38
C PHE A 62 -31.74 25.07 5.30
N ASP A 63 -31.34 26.18 4.67
CA ASP A 63 -32.17 27.38 4.53
C ASP A 63 -33.46 27.10 3.73
N ILE A 64 -33.42 26.14 2.80
CA ILE A 64 -34.61 25.75 2.01
C ILE A 64 -35.58 24.90 2.86
N LEU A 65 -35.05 24.10 3.78
CA LEU A 65 -35.81 23.13 4.56
C LEU A 65 -36.24 23.65 5.93
N GLU A 66 -35.61 24.72 6.41
CA GLU A 66 -35.80 25.25 7.76
C GLU A 66 -37.23 25.70 8.00
N ASP A 67 -37.87 26.37 7.04
CA ASP A 67 -39.24 26.87 7.18
C ASP A 67 -40.25 25.73 7.32
N ASP A 68 -40.16 24.71 6.46
CA ASP A 68 -41.02 23.53 6.53
C ASP A 68 -40.82 22.79 7.86
N TYR A 69 -39.57 22.68 8.32
CA TYR A 69 -39.23 22.03 9.58
C TYR A 69 -39.73 22.80 10.80
N LYS A 70 -39.56 24.13 10.86
CA LYS A 70 -40.04 24.98 11.96
C LYS A 70 -41.56 24.90 12.12
N ASN A 71 -42.28 24.78 11.01
CA ASN A 71 -43.74 24.72 11.02
C ASN A 71 -44.28 23.32 11.37
N ASN A 72 -43.61 22.25 10.95
CA ASN A 72 -44.17 20.89 11.00
C ASN A 72 -43.36 19.91 11.87
N GLY A 73 -42.21 20.32 12.42
CA GLY A 73 -41.27 19.45 13.16
C GLY A 73 -40.64 18.35 12.30
N SER A 74 -40.88 18.36 10.99
CA SER A 74 -40.47 17.34 10.03
C SER A 74 -40.55 17.88 8.60
N VAL A 75 -39.85 17.21 7.68
CA VAL A 75 -39.78 17.58 6.26
C VAL A 75 -40.09 16.36 5.39
N VAL A 76 -40.87 16.57 4.33
CA VAL A 76 -41.11 15.59 3.27
C VAL A 76 -40.52 16.11 1.97
N LEU A 77 -39.52 15.40 1.43
CA LEU A 77 -38.85 15.80 0.20
C LEU A 77 -39.71 15.45 -1.03
N LYS A 78 -40.05 16.45 -1.85
CA LYS A 78 -40.80 16.24 -3.10
C LYS A 78 -39.85 15.82 -4.22
N SER A 79 -40.14 14.72 -4.92
CA SER A 79 -39.21 14.09 -5.87
C SER A 79 -38.74 14.98 -7.03
N GLU A 80 -39.56 15.94 -7.46
CA GLU A 80 -39.27 16.77 -8.63
C GLU A 80 -38.16 17.81 -8.38
N ASP A 81 -37.98 18.20 -7.11
CA ASP A 81 -37.10 19.31 -6.72
C ASP A 81 -35.83 18.86 -6.00
N TYR A 82 -35.81 17.65 -5.44
CA TYR A 82 -34.75 17.17 -4.55
C TYR A 82 -34.08 15.89 -5.04
N CYS A 83 -32.78 15.81 -4.84
CA CYS A 83 -32.03 14.55 -4.95
C CYS A 83 -30.94 14.48 -3.88
N SER A 84 -30.51 13.27 -3.54
CA SER A 84 -29.35 13.05 -2.69
C SER A 84 -28.38 12.03 -3.26
N LEU A 85 -27.12 12.11 -2.82
CA LEU A 85 -26.05 11.19 -3.20
C LEU A 85 -25.14 10.95 -2.00
N GLY A 86 -24.98 9.68 -1.63
CA GLY A 86 -24.00 9.25 -0.63
C GLY A 86 -22.58 9.70 -1.01
N THR A 87 -21.80 10.10 0.00
CA THR A 87 -20.41 10.53 -0.23
C THR A 87 -19.43 9.36 -0.35
N SER A 88 -19.86 8.14 0.00
CA SER A 88 -19.05 6.93 -0.07
C SER A 88 -19.89 5.67 -0.33
N THR A 89 -19.23 4.61 -0.80
CA THR A 89 -19.80 3.27 -0.97
C THR A 89 -20.27 2.66 0.36
N SER A 90 -19.54 2.94 1.46
CA SER A 90 -19.90 2.52 2.82
C SER A 90 -21.28 3.03 3.27
N PHE A 91 -21.70 4.21 2.81
CA PHE A 91 -23.05 4.73 3.09
C PHE A 91 -24.14 3.77 2.59
N TYR A 92 -24.01 3.28 1.36
CA TYR A 92 -24.96 2.34 0.77
C TYR A 92 -24.86 0.94 1.38
N LYS A 93 -23.66 0.51 1.76
CA LYS A 93 -23.46 -0.72 2.53
C LYS A 93 -24.21 -0.68 3.87
N HIS A 94 -24.11 0.41 4.62
CA HIS A 94 -24.85 0.55 5.88
C HIS A 94 -26.36 0.59 5.65
N ILE A 95 -26.85 1.26 4.60
CA ILE A 95 -28.28 1.19 4.22
C ILE A 95 -28.70 -0.26 4.00
N TRP A 96 -27.90 -1.03 3.26
CA TRP A 96 -28.18 -2.43 2.97
C TRP A 96 -28.22 -3.28 4.25
N GLU A 97 -27.24 -3.12 5.13
CA GLU A 97 -27.16 -3.84 6.41
C GLU A 97 -28.33 -3.48 7.34
N MET A 98 -28.62 -2.19 7.52
CA MET A 98 -29.69 -1.69 8.37
C MET A 98 -31.09 -2.04 7.86
N SER A 99 -31.23 -2.25 6.55
CA SER A 99 -32.46 -2.77 5.95
C SER A 99 -32.70 -4.26 6.26
N GLY A 100 -31.76 -4.93 6.94
CA GLY A 100 -31.76 -6.39 7.11
C GLY A 100 -31.50 -7.12 5.80
N LYS A 101 -30.77 -6.50 4.87
CA LYS A 101 -30.53 -6.97 3.49
C LYS A 101 -31.82 -7.27 2.72
N LYS A 102 -32.82 -6.39 2.85
CA LYS A 102 -34.12 -6.49 2.17
C LYS A 102 -34.33 -5.31 1.25
N LEU A 103 -34.57 -5.61 -0.03
CA LEU A 103 -34.71 -4.60 -1.09
C LEU A 103 -35.77 -3.56 -0.75
N ASP A 104 -37.00 -3.99 -0.42
CA ASP A 104 -38.11 -3.09 -0.09
C ASP A 104 -37.80 -2.17 1.11
N SER A 105 -36.96 -2.61 2.04
CA SER A 105 -36.60 -1.82 3.23
C SER A 105 -35.51 -0.80 2.90
N ALA A 106 -34.50 -1.19 2.12
CA ALA A 106 -33.48 -0.28 1.61
C ALA A 106 -34.09 0.76 0.66
N GLU A 107 -34.99 0.35 -0.21
CA GLU A 107 -35.72 1.20 -1.14
C GLU A 107 -36.53 2.28 -0.41
N LYS A 108 -37.16 1.96 0.73
CA LYS A 108 -37.86 2.94 1.56
C LYS A 108 -36.94 4.02 2.11
N ILE A 109 -35.75 3.65 2.57
CA ILE A 109 -34.74 4.60 3.08
C ILE A 109 -34.30 5.52 1.94
N LEU A 110 -33.91 4.96 0.79
CA LEU A 110 -33.48 5.72 -0.38
C LEU A 110 -34.61 6.63 -0.93
N ASN A 111 -35.85 6.17 -0.93
CA ASN A 111 -37.03 6.98 -1.32
C ASN A 111 -37.28 8.16 -0.40
N THR A 112 -36.99 8.02 0.89
CA THR A 112 -37.14 9.09 1.87
C THR A 112 -36.06 10.15 1.68
N LEU A 113 -34.84 9.73 1.35
CA LEU A 113 -33.71 10.59 1.05
C LEU A 113 -33.77 11.21 -0.36
N LYS A 114 -34.63 10.69 -1.24
CA LYS A 114 -34.62 10.99 -2.68
C LYS A 114 -33.26 10.73 -3.32
N ASP A 115 -32.66 9.60 -2.96
CA ASP A 115 -31.33 9.24 -3.43
C ASP A 115 -31.33 8.92 -4.93
N ILE A 116 -30.28 9.32 -5.66
CA ILE A 116 -30.18 9.11 -7.12
C ILE A 116 -30.37 7.64 -7.54
N VAL A 117 -30.10 6.68 -6.65
CA VAL A 117 -30.24 5.24 -6.93
C VAL A 117 -31.70 4.88 -7.26
N ILE A 118 -32.69 5.58 -6.69
CA ILE A 118 -34.12 5.32 -6.97
C ILE A 118 -34.69 6.18 -8.10
N LEU A 119 -33.97 7.22 -8.55
CA LEU A 119 -34.46 8.11 -9.59
C LEU A 119 -34.51 7.39 -10.95
N ASP A 120 -35.53 7.73 -11.73
CA ASP A 120 -35.57 7.36 -13.14
C ASP A 120 -34.50 8.13 -13.93
N LYS A 121 -34.25 7.68 -15.16
CA LYS A 121 -33.20 8.24 -16.01
C LYS A 121 -33.45 9.70 -16.38
N GLU A 122 -34.70 10.07 -16.66
CA GLU A 122 -35.05 11.43 -17.10
C GLU A 122 -34.82 12.43 -15.95
N SER A 123 -35.27 12.08 -14.74
CA SER A 123 -35.03 12.84 -13.52
C SER A 123 -33.53 13.01 -13.25
N LEU A 124 -32.75 11.93 -13.36
CA LEU A 124 -31.30 11.95 -13.14
C LEU A 124 -30.58 12.85 -14.17
N ASP A 125 -30.93 12.71 -15.45
CA ASP A 125 -30.37 13.52 -16.53
C ASP A 125 -30.73 15.00 -16.35
N ASP A 126 -31.92 15.31 -15.80
CA ASP A 126 -32.30 16.68 -15.48
C ASP A 126 -31.46 17.29 -14.35
N PHE A 127 -31.28 16.59 -13.24
CA PHE A 127 -30.42 17.04 -12.14
C PHE A 127 -28.97 17.26 -12.60
N SER A 128 -28.47 16.42 -13.49
CA SER A 128 -27.08 16.50 -13.99
C SER A 128 -26.75 17.80 -14.74
N LYS A 129 -27.76 18.60 -15.12
CA LYS A 129 -27.57 19.88 -15.82
C LYS A 129 -27.16 21.01 -14.89
N TYR A 130 -27.45 20.90 -13.60
CA TYR A 130 -27.26 21.98 -12.63
C TYR A 130 -25.85 22.01 -12.04
N SER A 131 -25.39 23.22 -11.71
CA SER A 131 -24.04 23.44 -11.19
C SER A 131 -23.83 22.81 -9.83
N GLY A 132 -24.78 22.95 -8.90
CA GLY A 132 -24.68 22.33 -7.58
C GLY A 132 -24.64 20.80 -7.62
N PHE A 133 -25.21 20.16 -8.64
CA PHE A 133 -25.07 18.72 -8.82
C PHE A 133 -23.62 18.33 -9.16
N LYS A 134 -22.98 19.04 -10.09
CA LYS A 134 -21.60 18.76 -10.51
C LYS A 134 -20.57 19.19 -9.47
N ASP A 135 -20.74 20.39 -8.94
CA ASP A 135 -19.74 21.04 -8.09
C ASP A 135 -19.82 20.56 -6.64
N SER A 136 -21.01 20.16 -6.17
CA SER A 136 -21.23 19.65 -4.81
C SER A 136 -21.41 18.14 -4.79
N LEU A 137 -22.46 17.60 -5.42
CA LEU A 137 -22.80 16.16 -5.30
C LEU A 137 -21.72 15.25 -5.90
N LEU A 138 -21.10 15.64 -7.01
CA LEU A 138 -20.04 14.89 -7.67
C LEU A 138 -18.63 15.35 -7.30
N ARG A 139 -18.46 15.98 -6.13
CA ARG A 139 -17.15 16.47 -5.69
C ARG A 139 -16.18 15.34 -5.40
N GLU A 140 -16.63 14.33 -4.65
CA GLU A 140 -15.87 13.17 -4.22
C GLU A 140 -15.69 12.16 -5.37
N ASN A 141 -14.54 11.48 -5.41
CA ASN A 141 -14.29 10.44 -6.41
C ASN A 141 -15.26 9.25 -6.24
N GLU A 142 -15.57 8.85 -5.01
CA GLU A 142 -16.55 7.79 -4.75
C GLU A 142 -17.97 8.19 -5.20
N SER A 143 -18.39 9.44 -4.98
CA SER A 143 -19.69 9.93 -5.46
C SER A 143 -19.80 9.93 -6.98
N LYS A 144 -18.71 10.26 -7.70
CA LYS A 144 -18.64 10.12 -9.17
C LYS A 144 -18.82 8.66 -9.60
N PHE A 145 -18.11 7.74 -8.95
CA PHE A 145 -18.25 6.31 -9.21
C PHE A 145 -19.70 5.83 -9.01
N ILE A 146 -20.31 6.18 -7.87
CA ILE A 146 -21.70 5.82 -7.56
C ILE A 146 -22.65 6.36 -8.63
N TYR A 147 -22.49 7.62 -9.02
CA TYR A 147 -23.29 8.24 -10.07
C TYR A 147 -23.14 7.55 -11.43
N GLU A 148 -21.93 7.23 -11.85
CA GLU A 148 -21.67 6.50 -13.11
C GLU A 148 -22.32 5.12 -13.09
N LEU A 149 -22.25 4.41 -11.96
CA LEU A 149 -22.92 3.12 -11.78
C LEU A 149 -24.44 3.26 -11.90
N VAL A 150 -25.03 4.23 -11.21
CA VAL A 150 -26.47 4.50 -11.25
C VAL A 150 -26.92 4.83 -12.67
N GLN A 151 -26.17 5.66 -13.40
CA GLN A 151 -26.44 5.94 -14.81
C GLN A 151 -26.39 4.67 -15.67
N CYS A 152 -25.41 3.81 -15.46
CA CYS A 152 -25.26 2.56 -16.20
C CYS A 152 -26.41 1.59 -15.94
N LEU A 153 -26.91 1.54 -14.71
CA LEU A 153 -28.00 0.66 -14.31
C LEU A 153 -29.40 1.24 -14.60
N SER A 154 -29.51 2.52 -14.96
CA SER A 154 -30.77 3.25 -15.11
C SER A 154 -31.77 2.65 -16.12
N THR A 155 -31.31 1.85 -17.08
CA THR A 155 -32.15 1.21 -18.10
C THR A 155 -32.52 -0.25 -17.76
N ARG A 156 -32.11 -0.76 -16.58
CA ARG A 156 -32.32 -2.15 -16.18
C ARG A 156 -33.52 -2.30 -15.27
N ASN A 157 -34.38 -3.29 -15.55
CA ASN A 157 -35.56 -3.60 -14.72
C ASN A 157 -35.21 -3.96 -13.26
N ASN A 158 -34.00 -4.48 -12.99
CA ASN A 158 -33.53 -4.87 -11.66
C ASN A 158 -32.43 -3.93 -11.12
N LYS A 159 -32.47 -2.63 -11.47
CA LYS A 159 -31.47 -1.61 -11.11
C LYS A 159 -31.00 -1.72 -9.66
N LEU A 160 -31.93 -1.77 -8.72
CA LEU A 160 -31.64 -1.73 -7.28
C LEU A 160 -30.93 -3.01 -6.77
N ASN A 161 -31.31 -4.18 -7.29
CA ASN A 161 -30.64 -5.44 -6.97
C ASN A 161 -29.17 -5.39 -7.42
N TYR A 162 -28.94 -5.03 -8.69
CA TYR A 162 -27.59 -4.89 -9.23
C TYR A 162 -26.76 -3.88 -8.44
N PHE A 163 -27.35 -2.76 -8.05
CA PHE A 163 -26.67 -1.73 -7.28
C PHE A 163 -26.18 -2.27 -5.94
N PHE A 164 -27.04 -2.89 -5.13
CA PHE A 164 -26.64 -3.45 -3.84
C PHE A 164 -25.72 -4.67 -3.96
N ASP A 165 -25.90 -5.51 -4.98
CA ASP A 165 -24.97 -6.62 -5.24
C ASP A 165 -23.55 -6.12 -5.55
N ILE A 166 -23.40 -4.95 -6.19
CA ILE A 166 -22.10 -4.34 -6.50
C ILE A 166 -21.52 -3.57 -5.30
N MET A 167 -22.38 -3.02 -4.43
CA MET A 167 -21.95 -2.29 -3.22
C MET A 167 -21.55 -3.21 -2.06
N ASP A 168 -21.94 -4.48 -2.07
CA ASP A 168 -21.51 -5.48 -1.08
C ASP A 168 -20.35 -6.34 -1.63
N PRO A 169 -19.09 -6.08 -1.23
CA PRO A 169 -17.95 -6.85 -1.72
C PRO A 169 -17.96 -8.34 -1.35
N ASN A 170 -18.77 -8.75 -0.39
CA ASN A 170 -18.86 -10.14 0.02
C ASN A 170 -20.01 -10.87 -0.66
N ASN A 171 -20.67 -10.24 -1.63
CA ASN A 171 -21.84 -10.80 -2.28
C ASN A 171 -21.46 -11.84 -3.36
N GLU A 172 -21.90 -13.08 -3.18
CA GLU A 172 -21.63 -14.18 -4.12
C GLU A 172 -22.22 -13.93 -5.53
N ASN A 173 -23.25 -13.09 -5.65
CA ASN A 173 -23.89 -12.76 -6.94
C ASN A 173 -23.00 -11.94 -7.86
N ILE A 174 -22.00 -11.23 -7.34
CA ILE A 174 -21.16 -10.37 -8.16
C ILE A 174 -20.43 -11.14 -9.26
N ASN A 175 -20.07 -12.40 -8.99
CA ASN A 175 -19.47 -13.32 -9.97
C ASN A 175 -20.41 -13.62 -11.12
N LYS A 176 -21.70 -13.81 -10.80
CA LYS A 176 -22.75 -14.05 -11.77
C LYS A 176 -22.99 -12.79 -12.61
N ILE A 177 -23.07 -11.63 -11.97
CA ILE A 177 -23.20 -10.32 -12.64
C ILE A 177 -22.04 -10.12 -13.62
N TYR A 178 -20.80 -10.35 -13.20
CA TYR A 178 -19.64 -10.25 -14.08
C TYR A 178 -19.76 -11.18 -15.30
N LYS A 179 -20.00 -12.48 -15.09
CA LYS A 179 -20.10 -13.47 -16.17
C LYS A 179 -21.22 -13.17 -17.17
N GLU A 180 -22.37 -12.70 -16.69
CA GLU A 180 -23.51 -12.35 -17.53
C GLU A 180 -23.24 -11.12 -18.41
N ASN A 181 -22.42 -10.19 -17.92
CA ASN A 181 -22.23 -8.86 -18.51
C ASN A 181 -20.88 -8.67 -19.22
N LYS A 182 -19.88 -9.55 -19.03
CA LYS A 182 -18.52 -9.37 -19.59
C LYS A 182 -18.49 -9.11 -21.10
N GLU A 183 -19.28 -9.84 -21.88
CA GLU A 183 -19.39 -9.67 -23.33
C GLU A 183 -20.47 -8.66 -23.75
N LYS A 184 -21.47 -8.45 -22.90
CA LYS A 184 -22.71 -7.75 -23.29
C LYS A 184 -22.74 -6.28 -22.88
N ASP A 185 -22.08 -5.94 -21.77
CA ASP A 185 -22.12 -4.61 -21.18
C ASP A 185 -20.75 -4.23 -20.61
N LYS A 186 -19.82 -3.94 -21.52
CA LYS A 186 -18.45 -3.51 -21.19
C LYS A 186 -18.41 -2.25 -20.32
N LYS A 187 -19.43 -1.38 -20.42
CA LYS A 187 -19.51 -0.15 -19.61
C LYS A 187 -19.77 -0.49 -18.14
N LEU A 188 -20.73 -1.37 -17.86
CA LEU A 188 -21.00 -1.81 -16.49
C LEU A 188 -19.77 -2.47 -15.87
N ILE A 189 -19.11 -3.35 -16.63
CA ILE A 189 -17.88 -3.99 -16.17
C ILE A 189 -16.85 -2.94 -15.82
N ASN A 190 -16.57 -1.98 -16.71
CA ASN A 190 -15.61 -0.92 -16.48
C ASN A 190 -15.88 -0.11 -15.21
N ILE A 191 -17.14 0.16 -14.90
CA ILE A 191 -17.54 0.86 -13.68
C ILE A 191 -17.29 -0.03 -12.46
N MET A 192 -17.68 -1.31 -12.50
CA MET A 192 -17.43 -2.25 -11.39
C MET A 192 -15.94 -2.33 -11.01
N ILE A 193 -15.02 -2.14 -11.97
CA ILE A 193 -13.57 -2.07 -11.73
C ILE A 193 -13.17 -0.89 -10.85
N MET A 194 -13.83 0.25 -11.02
CA MET A 194 -13.48 1.49 -10.32
C MET A 194 -13.90 1.46 -8.84
N ASN A 195 -14.56 0.38 -8.40
CA ASN A 195 -14.91 0.17 -7.01
C ASN A 195 -13.77 -0.59 -6.31
N GLU A 196 -13.06 0.09 -5.40
CA GLU A 196 -11.96 -0.49 -4.59
C GLU A 196 -12.38 -1.76 -3.82
N ASN A 197 -13.68 -1.92 -3.56
CA ASN A 197 -14.25 -3.09 -2.90
C ASN A 197 -14.25 -4.35 -3.79
N VAL A 198 -14.09 -4.22 -5.12
CA VAL A 198 -14.26 -5.30 -6.09
C VAL A 198 -12.91 -5.97 -6.48
N ASP A 199 -11.77 -5.38 -6.07
CA ASP A 199 -10.42 -5.88 -6.33
C ASP A 199 -10.20 -7.34 -5.90
N ASN A 200 -10.66 -7.69 -4.70
CA ASN A 200 -10.49 -9.04 -4.14
C ASN A 200 -11.37 -10.08 -4.81
N ILE A 201 -12.50 -9.65 -5.38
CA ILE A 201 -13.51 -10.51 -5.99
C ILE A 201 -13.11 -10.88 -7.40
N ILE A 202 -12.64 -9.92 -8.20
CA ILE A 202 -12.28 -10.15 -9.61
C ILE A 202 -11.17 -11.19 -9.72
N VAL A 203 -10.15 -11.09 -8.87
CA VAL A 203 -9.06 -12.06 -8.87
C VAL A 203 -9.54 -13.44 -8.37
N ASP A 204 -10.45 -13.49 -7.39
CA ASP A 204 -11.09 -14.74 -6.96
C ASP A 204 -11.96 -15.38 -8.06
N ILE A 205 -12.61 -14.56 -8.91
CA ILE A 205 -13.39 -15.01 -10.08
C ILE A 205 -12.48 -15.72 -11.09
N PHE A 206 -11.33 -15.15 -11.41
CA PHE A 206 -10.40 -15.71 -12.40
C PHE A 206 -9.66 -16.95 -11.87
N LEU A 207 -9.35 -17.00 -10.57
CA LEU A 207 -8.73 -18.17 -9.96
C LEU A 207 -9.68 -19.36 -9.83
N LYS A 208 -10.95 -19.12 -9.50
CA LYS A 208 -11.94 -20.20 -9.27
C LYS A 208 -12.54 -20.74 -10.57
N SER A 209 -12.46 -20.01 -11.69
CA SER A 209 -13.07 -20.44 -12.96
C SER A 209 -12.26 -21.47 -13.74
N ASN A 210 -10.95 -21.63 -13.49
CA ASN A 210 -10.02 -22.44 -14.31
C ASN A 210 -10.02 -22.09 -15.82
N GLU A 211 -10.57 -20.93 -16.21
CA GLU A 211 -10.59 -20.46 -17.58
C GLU A 211 -9.38 -19.53 -17.83
N SER A 212 -8.66 -19.73 -18.94
CA SER A 212 -7.60 -18.81 -19.34
C SER A 212 -8.20 -17.45 -19.70
N PRO A 213 -7.65 -16.32 -19.21
CA PRO A 213 -8.16 -15.00 -19.54
C PRO A 213 -8.02 -14.70 -21.03
N ASP A 214 -9.08 -14.17 -21.64
CA ASP A 214 -9.07 -13.67 -23.02
C ASP A 214 -8.40 -12.29 -23.15
N ASP A 215 -8.33 -11.71 -24.36
CA ASP A 215 -7.66 -10.42 -24.58
C ASP A 215 -8.33 -9.23 -23.88
N THR A 216 -9.64 -9.32 -23.61
CA THR A 216 -10.36 -8.29 -22.84
C THR A 216 -10.05 -8.46 -21.35
N ASP A 217 -10.06 -9.70 -20.87
CA ASP A 217 -9.66 -10.06 -19.51
C ASP A 217 -8.20 -9.68 -19.21
N LYS A 218 -7.30 -9.83 -20.18
CA LYS A 218 -5.89 -9.44 -20.02
C LYS A 218 -5.72 -7.94 -19.88
N LYS A 219 -6.40 -7.14 -20.72
CA LYS A 219 -6.39 -5.67 -20.59
C LYS A 219 -6.98 -5.22 -19.26
N PHE A 220 -7.99 -5.93 -18.81
CA PHE A 220 -8.68 -5.69 -17.56
C PHE A 220 -7.79 -5.99 -16.33
N LEU A 221 -7.20 -7.18 -16.27
CA LEU A 221 -6.25 -7.59 -15.26
C LEU A 221 -5.01 -6.66 -15.23
N ALA A 222 -4.52 -6.21 -16.38
CA ALA A 222 -3.43 -5.24 -16.46
C ALA A 222 -3.77 -3.89 -15.79
N LYS A 223 -5.01 -3.38 -15.97
CA LYS A 223 -5.45 -2.15 -15.32
C LYS A 223 -5.53 -2.29 -13.79
N ILE A 224 -6.12 -3.39 -13.31
CA ILE A 224 -6.18 -3.68 -11.86
C ILE A 224 -4.77 -3.77 -11.28
N LYS A 225 -3.86 -4.43 -12.00
CA LYS A 225 -2.45 -4.54 -11.61
C LYS A 225 -1.77 -3.19 -11.51
N ASP A 226 -1.99 -2.28 -12.45
CA ASP A 226 -1.39 -0.94 -12.41
C ASP A 226 -1.93 -0.12 -11.22
N GLU A 227 -3.26 -0.11 -11.04
CA GLU A 227 -3.95 0.61 -9.96
C GLU A 227 -3.64 0.03 -8.57
N ASN A 228 -3.28 -1.26 -8.50
CA ASN A 228 -2.96 -1.98 -7.28
C ASN A 228 -1.50 -2.48 -7.24
N SER A 229 -0.59 -1.79 -7.93
CA SER A 229 0.82 -2.20 -8.07
C SER A 229 1.55 -2.43 -6.74
N SER A 230 1.02 -1.87 -5.66
CA SER A 230 1.52 -2.00 -4.30
C SER A 230 1.01 -3.25 -3.52
N LYS A 231 -0.05 -3.92 -3.99
CA LYS A 231 -0.63 -5.14 -3.39
C LYS A 231 0.07 -6.40 -3.94
N LEU A 232 1.25 -6.75 -3.42
CA LEU A 232 2.12 -7.79 -3.99
C LEU A 232 1.43 -9.15 -4.21
N ASP A 233 0.57 -9.60 -3.29
CA ASP A 233 -0.12 -10.88 -3.42
C ASP A 233 -1.13 -10.85 -4.58
N LEU A 234 -1.83 -9.73 -4.76
CA LEU A 234 -2.77 -9.50 -5.86
C LEU A 234 -2.04 -9.40 -7.20
N VAL A 235 -0.96 -8.60 -7.25
CA VAL A 235 -0.12 -8.43 -8.44
C VAL A 235 0.49 -9.76 -8.88
N THR A 236 1.03 -10.52 -7.92
CA THR A 236 1.56 -11.89 -8.14
C THR A 236 0.51 -12.81 -8.76
N LEU A 237 -0.74 -12.67 -8.33
CA LEU A 237 -1.84 -13.52 -8.78
C LEU A 237 -2.31 -13.14 -10.18
N ILE A 238 -2.43 -11.85 -10.43
CA ILE A 238 -2.72 -11.29 -11.75
C ILE A 238 -1.62 -11.66 -12.74
N ASP A 239 -0.35 -11.58 -12.35
CA ASP A 239 0.79 -11.91 -13.20
C ASP A 239 0.79 -13.39 -13.63
N LYS A 240 0.41 -14.29 -12.73
CA LYS A 240 0.19 -15.71 -13.04
C LYS A 240 -0.95 -15.88 -14.05
N LEU A 241 -2.06 -15.16 -13.89
CA LEU A 241 -3.21 -15.22 -14.78
C LEU A 241 -2.88 -14.67 -16.17
N LEU A 242 -2.15 -13.56 -16.23
CA LEU A 242 -1.73 -12.91 -17.47
C LEU A 242 -0.64 -13.68 -18.22
N SER A 243 -0.02 -14.69 -17.60
CA SER A 243 1.20 -15.32 -18.10
C SER A 243 2.28 -14.29 -18.47
N ASP A 244 2.36 -13.20 -17.71
CA ASP A 244 3.29 -12.11 -17.97
C ASP A 244 4.70 -12.60 -17.62
N ALA A 245 5.51 -12.86 -18.65
CA ALA A 245 6.85 -13.44 -18.51
C ALA A 245 7.76 -12.54 -17.66
N ILE A 246 7.73 -11.22 -17.89
CA ILE A 246 8.55 -10.24 -17.18
C ILE A 246 8.22 -10.27 -15.67
N ALA A 247 6.93 -10.21 -15.32
CA ALA A 247 6.53 -10.25 -13.92
C ALA A 247 6.88 -11.58 -13.26
N SER A 248 6.56 -12.68 -13.95
CA SER A 248 6.79 -14.02 -13.42
C SER A 248 8.27 -14.21 -13.08
N ARG A 249 9.17 -13.69 -13.92
CA ARG A 249 10.62 -13.71 -13.67
C ARG A 249 11.03 -12.81 -12.51
N ILE A 250 10.54 -11.57 -12.46
CA ILE A 250 10.80 -10.63 -11.35
C ILE A 250 10.39 -11.26 -10.01
N LEU A 251 9.21 -11.86 -9.95
CA LEU A 251 8.70 -12.51 -8.75
C LEU A 251 9.49 -13.77 -8.39
N THR A 252 9.84 -14.59 -9.40
CA THR A 252 10.68 -15.78 -9.18
C THR A 252 12.00 -15.38 -8.55
N ILE A 253 12.67 -14.36 -9.09
CA ILE A 253 13.90 -13.80 -8.53
C ILE A 253 13.68 -13.30 -7.09
N LYS A 254 12.62 -12.51 -6.84
CA LYS A 254 12.32 -12.01 -5.49
C LYS A 254 12.17 -13.15 -4.48
N ASN A 255 11.43 -14.19 -4.85
CA ASN A 255 11.17 -15.35 -4.00
C ASN A 255 12.44 -16.16 -3.74
N GLU A 256 13.25 -16.42 -4.76
CA GLU A 256 14.52 -17.17 -4.64
C GLU A 256 15.58 -16.40 -3.84
N LEU A 257 15.48 -15.06 -3.77
CA LEU A 257 16.30 -14.21 -2.90
C LEU A 257 15.74 -14.09 -1.46
N THR A 258 14.50 -14.51 -1.21
CA THR A 258 13.85 -14.39 0.11
C THR A 258 14.29 -15.52 1.04
N ILE A 259 14.54 -15.19 2.31
CA ILE A 259 14.83 -16.16 3.37
C ILE A 259 13.60 -16.24 4.29
N SER A 260 12.79 -17.27 4.08
CA SER A 260 11.55 -17.49 4.87
C SER A 260 11.81 -17.99 6.28
N SER A 261 12.92 -18.69 6.50
CA SER A 261 13.31 -19.19 7.82
C SER A 261 14.84 -19.23 7.89
N PRO A 262 15.47 -18.26 8.57
CA PRO A 262 16.92 -18.28 8.71
C PRO A 262 17.33 -19.52 9.51
N ASP A 263 18.25 -20.30 8.96
CA ASP A 263 18.87 -21.42 9.68
C ASP A 263 19.62 -20.90 10.92
N GLN A 264 19.72 -21.72 11.97
CA GLN A 264 20.50 -21.41 13.17
C GLN A 264 21.98 -21.15 12.87
N SER A 265 22.47 -21.64 11.72
CA SER A 265 23.83 -21.39 11.25
C SER A 265 24.03 -19.99 10.66
N LEU A 266 22.97 -19.28 10.29
CA LEU A 266 23.07 -17.96 9.66
C LEU A 266 23.42 -16.89 10.70
N VAL A 267 24.69 -16.47 10.67
CA VAL A 267 25.21 -15.42 11.55
C VAL A 267 25.22 -14.09 10.81
N LEU A 268 24.36 -13.17 11.21
CA LEU A 268 24.29 -11.82 10.63
C LEU A 268 24.77 -10.78 11.62
N GLY A 269 25.62 -9.87 11.16
CA GLY A 269 26.02 -8.69 11.90
C GLY A 269 26.03 -7.43 11.04
N HIS A 270 26.17 -6.28 11.69
CA HIS A 270 26.37 -5.01 10.99
C HIS A 270 27.56 -4.26 11.57
N TYR A 271 28.31 -3.59 10.69
CA TYR A 271 29.42 -2.75 11.08
C TYR A 271 28.94 -1.37 11.49
N SER A 272 29.57 -0.82 12.54
CA SER A 272 29.32 0.55 12.94
C SER A 272 30.54 1.16 13.62
N THR A 273 30.52 2.48 13.82
CA THR A 273 31.51 3.17 14.63
C THR A 273 31.33 2.81 16.11
N ILE A 274 32.43 2.82 16.87
CA ILE A 274 32.39 2.46 18.29
C ILE A 274 31.56 3.45 19.13
N GLN A 275 31.39 4.67 18.65
CA GLN A 275 30.57 5.70 19.29
C GLN A 275 29.09 5.28 19.42
N ASN A 276 28.61 4.41 18.52
CA ASN A 276 27.24 3.92 18.54
C ASN A 276 26.99 2.82 19.58
N VAL A 277 28.01 2.32 20.29
CA VAL A 277 27.87 1.29 21.32
C VAL A 277 26.83 1.70 22.38
N ALA A 278 26.83 2.95 22.84
CA ALA A 278 25.87 3.42 23.84
C ALA A 278 24.42 3.48 23.31
N THR A 279 24.25 3.65 21.99
CA THR A 279 22.94 3.63 21.33
C THR A 279 22.42 2.20 21.19
N PHE A 280 23.30 1.25 20.84
CA PHE A 280 22.94 -0.15 20.63
C PHE A 280 22.80 -0.93 21.93
N PHE A 281 23.61 -0.61 22.94
CA PHE A 281 23.54 -1.16 24.28
C PHE A 281 23.12 -0.04 25.24
N SER A 282 21.83 0.07 25.49
CA SER A 282 21.26 1.00 26.45
C SER A 282 20.35 0.27 27.43
N LYS A 283 20.20 0.83 28.64
CA LYS A 283 19.13 0.40 29.57
C LYS A 283 17.74 0.79 29.06
N SER A 284 17.66 1.82 28.22
CA SER A 284 16.45 2.11 27.46
C SER A 284 16.32 1.15 26.29
N LYS A 285 15.09 0.82 25.89
CA LYS A 285 14.87 -0.03 24.71
C LYS A 285 15.42 0.66 23.45
N SER A 286 16.27 -0.04 22.73
CA SER A 286 16.73 0.32 21.38
C SER A 286 16.07 -0.58 20.36
N TYR A 287 15.74 -0.06 19.18
CA TYR A 287 14.96 -0.77 18.16
C TYR A 287 15.72 -0.85 16.85
N LEU A 288 15.40 -1.87 16.05
CA LEU A 288 15.95 -1.98 14.69
C LEU A 288 15.48 -0.79 13.85
N ARG A 289 16.44 -0.06 13.29
CA ARG A 289 16.22 1.08 12.42
C ARG A 289 16.42 0.69 10.97
N LEU A 290 15.45 1.01 10.13
CA LEU A 290 15.52 0.81 8.69
C LEU A 290 15.51 2.18 8.00
N THR A 291 16.35 2.35 6.99
CA THR A 291 16.54 3.59 6.23
C THR A 291 15.76 3.51 4.93
N ASN A 292 15.22 4.62 4.43
CA ASN A 292 14.57 4.65 3.14
C ASN A 292 15.51 4.16 2.01
N SER A 293 15.00 3.33 1.10
CA SER A 293 15.78 2.69 0.05
C SER A 293 16.40 3.66 -0.98
N GLN A 294 15.93 4.91 -1.05
CA GLN A 294 16.51 5.94 -1.91
C GLN A 294 17.63 6.74 -1.23
N GLN A 295 17.85 6.54 0.08
CA GLN A 295 18.86 7.23 0.89
C GLN A 295 19.93 6.25 1.40
N LEU A 296 20.31 5.28 0.58
CA LEU A 296 21.40 4.35 0.86
C LEU A 296 22.77 5.02 0.64
N ASN A 297 23.81 4.45 1.23
CA ASN A 297 25.16 5.03 1.20
C ASN A 297 25.79 4.99 -0.21
N ASP A 298 25.46 3.98 -1.02
CA ASP A 298 25.88 3.89 -2.41
C ASP A 298 24.72 4.30 -3.35
N PRO A 299 24.84 5.42 -4.08
CA PRO A 299 23.81 5.91 -5.00
C PRO A 299 23.48 4.97 -6.18
N MET A 300 24.32 3.97 -6.47
CA MET A 300 24.10 2.96 -7.51
C MET A 300 23.29 1.75 -7.02
N GLU A 301 23.17 1.57 -5.71
CA GLU A 301 22.31 0.54 -5.13
C GLU A 301 20.86 0.80 -5.56
N GLY A 302 20.21 -0.22 -6.14
CA GLY A 302 18.87 -0.05 -6.71
C GLY A 302 18.82 0.52 -8.13
N LYS A 303 19.95 0.92 -8.72
CA LYS A 303 20.02 1.42 -10.11
C LYS A 303 20.73 0.48 -11.06
N ILE A 304 21.70 -0.29 -10.58
CA ILE A 304 22.49 -1.18 -11.42
C ILE A 304 21.66 -2.20 -12.21
N LEU A 305 20.55 -2.69 -11.66
CA LEU A 305 19.64 -3.58 -12.38
C LEU A 305 19.02 -2.89 -13.59
N PHE A 306 18.65 -1.61 -13.47
CA PHE A 306 18.10 -0.85 -14.59
C PHE A 306 19.15 -0.64 -15.68
N SER A 307 20.36 -0.20 -15.30
CA SER A 307 21.48 -0.03 -16.25
C SER A 307 21.80 -1.32 -17.00
N ALA A 308 21.78 -2.46 -16.29
CA ALA A 308 22.02 -3.77 -16.89
C ALA A 308 20.93 -4.21 -17.89
N MET A 309 19.71 -3.69 -17.78
CA MET A 309 18.56 -4.08 -18.60
C MET A 309 18.30 -3.11 -19.77
N ALA A 310 18.49 -1.81 -19.56
CA ALA A 310 18.14 -0.75 -20.52
C ALA A 310 19.32 -0.20 -21.34
N GLY A 311 20.57 -0.47 -20.92
CA GLY A 311 21.79 0.04 -21.55
C GLY A 311 22.04 1.55 -21.33
N ASP A 312 23.29 1.99 -21.54
CA ASP A 312 23.79 3.33 -21.20
C ASP A 312 23.01 4.48 -21.91
N GLU A 313 22.46 4.26 -23.11
CA GLU A 313 21.76 5.30 -23.88
C GLU A 313 20.37 5.68 -23.33
N GLN A 314 19.76 4.83 -22.47
CA GLN A 314 18.50 5.13 -21.79
C GLN A 314 18.66 5.59 -20.33
N GLU A 315 19.88 5.63 -19.79
CA GLU A 315 20.12 6.00 -18.38
C GLU A 315 19.62 7.41 -18.03
N GLN A 316 19.63 8.36 -18.96
CA GLN A 316 19.18 9.73 -18.70
C GLN A 316 17.67 9.94 -18.89
N GLY A 317 16.96 8.96 -19.47
CA GLY A 317 15.53 9.06 -19.79
C GLY A 317 14.63 8.06 -19.06
N ALA A 318 15.17 6.91 -18.65
CA ALA A 318 14.45 5.79 -18.05
C ALA A 318 14.80 5.53 -16.56
N CYS A 319 15.87 6.13 -16.03
CA CYS A 319 16.06 6.18 -14.58
C CYS A 319 14.98 7.06 -13.98
N PHE A 320 14.06 6.44 -13.22
CA PHE A 320 13.18 7.11 -12.27
C PHE A 320 12.65 8.45 -12.80
N LYS A 321 11.65 8.39 -13.68
CA LYS A 321 10.69 9.49 -13.80
C LYS A 321 9.52 9.12 -12.88
N PRO A 322 9.62 9.38 -11.55
CA PRO A 322 8.43 9.40 -10.76
C PRO A 322 7.62 10.53 -11.37
N GLU A 323 6.54 10.20 -12.06
CA GLU A 323 5.44 11.14 -12.12
C GLU A 323 5.16 11.45 -10.63
N GLU A 324 5.60 12.65 -10.18
CA GLU A 324 5.37 13.22 -8.84
C GLU A 324 6.32 12.91 -7.65
N HIS A 325 7.62 12.63 -7.82
CA HIS A 325 8.58 12.56 -6.68
C HIS A 325 8.08 11.72 -5.46
N GLN A 326 7.33 10.65 -5.71
CA GLN A 326 6.75 9.86 -4.63
C GLN A 326 7.83 9.18 -3.80
N GLN A 327 7.68 9.26 -2.47
CA GLN A 327 8.58 8.64 -1.50
C GLN A 327 8.57 7.12 -1.67
N SER A 328 9.73 6.48 -1.76
CA SER A 328 9.81 5.00 -1.78
C SER A 328 9.17 4.43 -0.51
N PRO A 329 8.24 3.45 -0.60
CA PRO A 329 7.65 2.78 0.55
C PRO A 329 8.59 1.76 1.19
N VAL A 330 9.78 1.55 0.61
CA VAL A 330 10.74 0.52 1.02
C VAL A 330 11.78 1.09 2.00
N TYR A 331 11.93 0.42 3.14
CA TYR A 331 12.92 0.71 4.16
C TYR A 331 13.80 -0.52 4.39
N ILE A 332 15.10 -0.29 4.54
CA ILE A 332 16.13 -1.34 4.52
C ILE A 332 17.07 -1.19 5.72
N SER A 333 17.43 -2.32 6.33
CA SER A 333 18.60 -2.45 7.19
C SER A 333 19.52 -3.51 6.62
N ALA A 334 20.78 -3.15 6.38
CA ALA A 334 21.80 -4.05 5.83
C ALA A 334 22.51 -4.83 6.95
N ALA A 335 22.80 -6.09 6.68
CA ALA A 335 23.58 -6.98 7.51
C ALA A 335 24.50 -7.85 6.64
N THR A 336 25.48 -8.51 7.24
CA THR A 336 26.48 -9.31 6.51
C THR A 336 26.89 -10.55 7.31
N THR A 337 27.29 -11.61 6.60
CA THR A 337 27.99 -12.77 7.17
C THR A 337 29.50 -12.56 7.28
N GLU A 338 30.07 -11.58 6.58
CA GLU A 338 31.49 -11.22 6.57
C GLU A 338 31.86 -10.39 7.80
N THR A 339 31.78 -11.02 8.97
CA THR A 339 31.88 -10.37 10.29
C THR A 339 33.30 -10.04 10.75
N ASP A 340 34.33 -10.49 10.02
CA ASP A 340 35.72 -10.18 10.36
C ASP A 340 36.56 -10.12 9.08
N SER A 341 36.25 -9.14 8.22
CA SER A 341 36.85 -8.97 6.89
C SER A 341 37.51 -7.59 6.73
N LEU A 342 38.75 -7.54 6.24
CA LEU A 342 39.54 -6.30 6.13
C LEU A 342 38.86 -5.24 5.24
N PRO A 343 38.35 -5.57 4.03
CA PRO A 343 37.56 -4.64 3.24
C PRO A 343 36.38 -4.05 4.02
N MET A 344 35.65 -4.89 4.76
CA MET A 344 34.49 -4.46 5.56
C MET A 344 34.89 -3.53 6.71
N TRP A 345 35.97 -3.87 7.43
CA TRP A 345 36.52 -3.01 8.49
C TRP A 345 36.89 -1.62 7.97
N LYS A 346 37.56 -1.58 6.83
CA LYS A 346 38.02 -0.34 6.22
C LYS A 346 36.86 0.55 5.79
N GLN A 347 35.87 -0.04 5.12
CA GLN A 347 34.78 0.70 4.49
C GLN A 347 33.65 1.08 5.46
N TYR A 348 33.26 0.18 6.35
CA TYR A 348 32.02 0.32 7.15
C TYR A 348 32.24 0.51 8.64
N SER A 349 33.50 0.53 9.10
CA SER A 349 33.83 0.61 10.53
C SER A 349 34.82 1.74 10.86
N GLY A 350 34.75 2.85 10.14
CA GLY A 350 35.59 4.03 10.38
C GLY A 350 37.09 3.70 10.29
N ASP A 351 37.51 3.06 9.21
CA ASP A 351 38.87 2.55 9.01
C ASP A 351 39.33 1.61 10.15
N ALA A 352 38.52 0.60 10.44
CA ALA A 352 38.79 -0.44 11.45
C ALA A 352 38.82 0.04 12.92
N THR A 353 38.34 1.25 13.23
CA THR A 353 38.24 1.78 14.60
C THR A 353 36.93 1.42 15.31
N GLY A 354 35.94 0.92 14.56
CA GLY A 354 34.62 0.56 15.07
C GLY A 354 34.51 -0.90 15.53
N ALA A 355 33.29 -1.43 15.42
CA ALA A 355 32.98 -2.82 15.77
C ALA A 355 31.95 -3.41 14.80
N VAL A 356 31.86 -4.74 14.76
CA VAL A 356 30.69 -5.44 14.20
C VAL A 356 29.80 -5.94 15.34
N PHE A 357 28.50 -5.74 15.19
CA PHE A 357 27.48 -6.15 16.13
C PHE A 357 26.68 -7.30 15.53
N ILE A 358 26.87 -8.50 16.07
CA ILE A 358 26.24 -9.73 15.58
C ILE A 358 24.92 -9.92 16.31
N TYR A 359 23.84 -9.95 15.55
CA TYR A 359 22.48 -10.08 16.08
C TYR A 359 22.32 -11.39 16.84
N ASP A 360 21.49 -11.37 17.89
CA ASP A 360 21.01 -12.58 18.53
C ASP A 360 20.05 -13.33 17.58
N SER A 361 20.26 -14.65 17.42
CA SER A 361 19.48 -15.46 16.48
C SER A 361 17.99 -15.52 16.84
N ASN A 362 17.65 -15.54 18.13
CA ASN A 362 16.25 -15.53 18.57
C ASN A 362 15.61 -14.17 18.30
N PHE A 363 16.36 -13.07 18.47
CA PHE A 363 15.89 -11.74 18.08
C PHE A 363 15.59 -11.65 16.59
N LEU A 364 16.49 -12.12 15.71
CA LEU A 364 16.23 -12.12 14.26
C LEU A 364 14.99 -12.94 13.92
N LYS A 365 14.88 -14.15 14.49
CA LYS A 365 13.70 -15.01 14.31
C LYS A 365 12.41 -14.31 14.76
N HIS A 366 12.43 -13.70 15.94
CA HIS A 366 11.31 -12.94 16.51
C HIS A 366 10.89 -11.77 15.60
N ILE A 367 11.83 -11.01 15.05
CA ILE A 367 11.52 -9.93 14.10
C ILE A 367 10.84 -10.48 12.84
N LEU A 368 11.33 -11.56 12.26
CA LEU A 368 10.81 -12.09 10.99
C LEU A 368 9.45 -12.78 11.15
N GLU A 369 9.27 -13.58 12.20
CA GLU A 369 8.06 -14.38 12.41
C GLU A 369 6.91 -13.57 13.01
N ASP A 370 7.19 -12.72 14.00
CA ASP A 370 6.12 -12.08 14.78
C ASP A 370 5.71 -10.71 14.23
N THR A 371 6.61 -10.00 13.53
CA THR A 371 6.19 -8.78 12.83
C THR A 371 5.38 -9.11 11.59
N LYS A 372 5.75 -10.18 10.86
CA LYS A 372 5.32 -10.53 9.49
C LYS A 372 5.56 -9.44 8.42
N ALA A 373 5.97 -8.26 8.88
CA ALA A 373 6.13 -7.05 8.10
C ALA A 373 7.55 -6.91 7.54
N VAL A 374 8.53 -7.41 8.30
CA VAL A 374 9.95 -7.41 7.92
C VAL A 374 10.30 -8.74 7.28
N LYS A 375 10.86 -8.69 6.08
CA LYS A 375 11.36 -9.85 5.35
C LYS A 375 12.88 -9.80 5.24
N LEU A 376 13.52 -10.97 5.26
CA LEU A 376 14.96 -11.10 5.07
C LEU A 376 15.26 -11.53 3.64
N TYR A 377 16.19 -10.83 2.97
CA TYR A 377 16.60 -11.12 1.60
C TYR A 377 18.12 -11.25 1.49
N ARG A 378 18.56 -12.08 0.54
CA ARG A 378 19.94 -12.12 0.02
C ARG A 378 20.14 -10.97 -0.98
N VAL A 379 21.34 -10.39 -0.99
CA VAL A 379 21.71 -9.42 -2.04
C VAL A 379 22.23 -10.18 -3.26
N CYS A 380 21.77 -9.73 -4.44
CA CYS A 380 22.19 -10.20 -5.74
C CYS A 380 23.21 -9.24 -6.35
N TYR A 381 24.38 -9.77 -6.68
CA TYR A 381 25.48 -9.03 -7.26
C TYR A 381 25.56 -9.31 -8.76
N ILE A 382 25.58 -8.27 -9.57
CA ILE A 382 25.56 -8.40 -11.02
C ILE A 382 26.72 -7.66 -11.69
N LYS A 383 27.18 -8.21 -12.80
CA LYS A 383 28.15 -7.56 -13.69
C LYS A 383 27.68 -7.71 -15.13
N PRO A 384 27.24 -6.62 -15.78
CA PRO A 384 26.92 -6.64 -17.20
C PRO A 384 28.16 -7.00 -18.02
N SER A 385 28.01 -7.91 -18.98
CA SER A 385 29.02 -8.21 -20.00
C SER A 385 28.36 -8.18 -21.38
N LYS A 386 29.15 -8.13 -22.46
CA LYS A 386 28.65 -7.89 -23.83
C LYS A 386 27.43 -8.72 -24.25
N ASN A 387 27.34 -9.98 -23.78
CA ASN A 387 26.28 -10.90 -24.20
C ASN A 387 25.47 -11.53 -23.03
N LYS A 388 25.87 -11.31 -21.78
CA LYS A 388 25.25 -11.93 -20.60
C LYS A 388 25.50 -11.12 -19.34
N ILE A 389 24.67 -11.31 -18.33
CA ILE A 389 24.89 -10.76 -16.99
C ILE A 389 25.50 -11.86 -16.13
N GLU A 390 26.69 -11.60 -15.58
CA GLU A 390 27.28 -12.45 -14.55
C GLU A 390 26.58 -12.19 -13.22
N VAL A 391 26.26 -13.26 -12.48
CA VAL A 391 25.45 -13.19 -11.26
C VAL A 391 26.17 -13.91 -10.12
N LYS A 392 26.17 -13.30 -8.94
CA LYS A 392 26.51 -13.91 -7.65
C LYS A 392 25.45 -13.53 -6.64
N VAL A 393 25.17 -14.37 -5.66
CA VAL A 393 24.18 -14.09 -4.61
C VAL A 393 24.79 -14.42 -3.25
N SER A 394 24.55 -13.59 -2.24
CA SER A 394 25.06 -13.82 -0.89
C SER A 394 24.67 -15.19 -0.37
N GLY A 395 25.67 -15.97 0.07
CA GLY A 395 25.48 -17.31 0.63
C GLY A 395 24.99 -18.38 -0.35
N TYR A 396 25.04 -18.13 -1.67
CA TYR A 396 24.95 -19.18 -2.68
C TYR A 396 26.32 -19.46 -3.30
N GLU A 397 26.58 -20.74 -3.56
CA GLU A 397 27.78 -21.23 -4.21
C GLU A 397 27.47 -21.75 -5.62
N GLN A 398 28.53 -21.99 -6.39
CA GLN A 398 28.39 -22.53 -7.73
C GLN A 398 27.77 -23.94 -7.68
N GLY A 399 26.66 -24.14 -8.40
CA GLY A 399 25.92 -25.40 -8.42
C GLY A 399 24.63 -25.39 -7.58
N ASP A 400 24.37 -24.30 -6.85
CA ASP A 400 23.07 -24.09 -6.23
C ASP A 400 21.98 -23.88 -7.31
N LYS A 401 20.89 -24.65 -7.20
CA LYS A 401 19.80 -24.64 -8.19
C LYS A 401 19.11 -23.28 -8.24
N GLU A 402 18.98 -22.63 -7.09
CA GLU A 402 18.42 -21.31 -6.93
C GLU A 402 19.30 -20.27 -7.63
N LEU A 403 20.63 -20.37 -7.51
CA LEU A 403 21.55 -19.47 -8.22
C LEU A 403 21.45 -19.64 -9.74
N ASP A 404 21.36 -20.89 -10.22
CA ASP A 404 21.18 -21.18 -11.65
C ASP A 404 19.85 -20.61 -12.17
N SER A 405 18.77 -20.74 -11.39
CA SER A 405 17.45 -20.20 -11.70
C SER A 405 17.45 -18.67 -11.74
N ILE A 406 18.00 -18.00 -10.72
CA ILE A 406 18.15 -16.55 -10.66
C ILE A 406 18.96 -16.07 -11.88
N THR A 407 20.09 -16.71 -12.16
CA THR A 407 20.97 -16.35 -13.27
C THR A 407 20.25 -16.45 -14.61
N LYS A 408 19.50 -17.53 -14.83
CA LYS A 408 18.68 -17.71 -16.03
C LYS A 408 17.61 -16.62 -16.15
N ASN A 409 16.83 -16.40 -15.10
CA ASN A 409 15.75 -15.41 -15.11
C ASN A 409 16.27 -13.98 -15.34
N ILE A 410 17.42 -13.61 -14.79
CA ILE A 410 18.05 -12.30 -15.04
C ILE A 410 18.48 -12.16 -16.51
N ASN A 411 19.11 -13.17 -17.08
CA ASN A 411 19.56 -13.11 -18.48
C ASN A 411 18.39 -13.13 -19.47
N ASP A 412 17.35 -13.91 -19.18
CA ASP A 412 16.11 -13.91 -19.97
C ASP A 412 15.40 -12.55 -19.88
N LEU A 413 15.30 -11.96 -18.67
CA LEU A 413 14.78 -10.60 -18.48
C LEU A 413 15.58 -9.58 -19.30
N ALA A 414 16.92 -9.65 -19.28
CA ALA A 414 17.77 -8.75 -20.05
C ALA A 414 17.56 -8.88 -21.56
N ALA A 415 17.24 -10.08 -22.05
CA ALA A 415 16.88 -10.28 -23.45
C ALA A 415 15.51 -9.68 -23.77
N GLU A 416 14.52 -9.88 -22.90
CA GLU A 416 13.15 -9.36 -23.05
C GLU A 416 13.10 -7.81 -22.93
N MET A 417 14.00 -7.22 -22.15
CA MET A 417 14.01 -5.77 -21.86
C MET A 417 14.63 -4.89 -22.95
N LYS A 418 15.33 -5.46 -23.95
CA LYS A 418 15.98 -4.67 -25.02
C LYS A 418 15.02 -3.82 -25.83
N ASP A 419 13.79 -4.31 -26.03
CA ASP A 419 12.72 -3.65 -26.78
C ASP A 419 11.53 -3.24 -25.88
N ALA A 420 11.72 -3.29 -24.55
CA ALA A 420 10.66 -3.04 -23.59
C ALA A 420 10.30 -1.55 -23.47
N LYS A 421 9.04 -1.27 -23.11
CA LYS A 421 8.58 0.09 -22.86
C LYS A 421 9.06 0.56 -21.48
N SER A 422 9.08 1.87 -21.24
CA SER A 422 9.43 2.46 -19.94
C SER A 422 8.58 1.90 -18.78
N ALA A 423 7.30 1.62 -19.02
CA ALA A 423 6.42 0.99 -18.04
C ALA A 423 6.91 -0.39 -17.60
N ASP A 424 7.47 -1.19 -18.52
CA ASP A 424 8.00 -2.52 -18.18
C ASP A 424 9.30 -2.43 -17.39
N ILE A 425 10.16 -1.47 -17.73
CA ILE A 425 11.40 -1.17 -17.00
C ILE A 425 11.08 -0.76 -15.56
N ASN A 426 10.06 0.08 -15.35
CA ASN A 426 9.66 0.55 -14.02
C ASN A 426 9.24 -0.59 -13.07
N ARG A 427 8.85 -1.76 -13.59
CA ARG A 427 8.49 -2.92 -12.77
C ARG A 427 9.69 -3.52 -12.03
N LEU A 428 10.91 -3.24 -12.48
CA LEU A 428 12.13 -3.64 -11.79
C LEU A 428 12.25 -3.01 -10.39
N ASN A 429 11.55 -1.90 -10.11
CA ASN A 429 11.50 -1.28 -8.78
C ASN A 429 11.07 -2.26 -7.67
N VAL A 430 10.32 -3.31 -8.01
CA VAL A 430 9.87 -4.34 -7.07
C VAL A 430 11.04 -5.10 -6.44
N ILE A 431 12.17 -5.22 -7.14
CA ILE A 431 13.34 -5.99 -6.71
C ILE A 431 14.66 -5.24 -6.82
N SER A 432 14.71 -4.05 -7.44
CA SER A 432 15.96 -3.36 -7.76
C SER A 432 16.83 -3.10 -6.53
N TYR A 433 16.20 -2.78 -5.40
CA TYR A 433 16.83 -2.61 -4.10
C TYR A 433 17.38 -3.92 -3.50
N LEU A 434 17.43 -5.03 -4.24
CA LEU A 434 18.15 -6.25 -3.87
C LEU A 434 19.45 -6.41 -4.67
N PHE A 435 19.78 -5.47 -5.55
CA PHE A 435 20.90 -5.59 -6.48
C PHE A 435 22.05 -4.64 -6.19
N LYS A 436 23.27 -5.14 -6.35
CA LYS A 436 24.54 -4.41 -6.25
C LYS A 436 25.50 -4.77 -7.37
N ASP A 437 26.54 -3.95 -7.54
CA ASP A 437 27.68 -4.26 -8.41
C ASP A 437 28.47 -5.47 -7.89
N MET A 438 28.90 -6.34 -8.80
CA MET A 438 29.72 -7.50 -8.49
C MET A 438 31.05 -7.17 -7.81
N ALA A 439 31.57 -5.95 -7.97
CA ALA A 439 32.72 -5.46 -7.21
C ALA A 439 32.50 -5.52 -5.69
N TYR A 440 31.25 -5.44 -5.23
CA TYR A 440 30.86 -5.52 -3.81
C TYR A 440 30.46 -6.93 -3.35
N ALA A 441 30.65 -7.96 -4.18
CA ALA A 441 30.26 -9.34 -3.82
C ALA A 441 31.01 -9.89 -2.58
N TYR A 442 32.14 -9.28 -2.22
CA TYR A 442 32.87 -9.60 -0.99
C TYR A 442 32.13 -9.17 0.29
N GLU A 443 31.07 -8.37 0.19
CA GLU A 443 30.30 -7.91 1.35
C GLU A 443 29.35 -8.99 1.89
N GLN A 444 28.97 -9.98 1.07
CA GLN A 444 27.98 -11.03 1.40
C GLN A 444 26.78 -10.46 2.18
N GLU A 445 26.16 -9.42 1.63
CA GLU A 445 25.13 -8.64 2.28
C GLU A 445 23.77 -9.35 2.26
N TYR A 446 23.02 -9.12 3.32
CA TYR A 446 21.62 -9.49 3.53
C TYR A 446 20.84 -8.24 3.93
N ARG A 447 19.56 -8.19 3.57
CA ARG A 447 18.70 -7.02 3.81
C ARG A 447 17.46 -7.42 4.60
N LEU A 448 17.28 -6.77 5.75
CA LEU A 448 16.00 -6.73 6.46
C LEU A 448 15.17 -5.61 5.85
N ILE A 449 14.01 -5.94 5.28
CA ILE A 449 13.23 -5.02 4.46
C ILE A 449 11.81 -4.92 4.99
N LEU A 450 11.36 -3.68 5.17
CA LEU A 450 9.97 -3.31 5.41
C LEU A 450 9.46 -2.58 4.17
N ASN A 451 8.40 -3.09 3.54
CA ASN A 451 7.67 -2.37 2.51
C ASN A 451 6.36 -1.85 3.12
N GLN A 452 6.21 -0.54 3.25
CA GLN A 452 5.04 0.06 3.91
C GLN A 452 3.73 -0.25 3.18
N ASP A 453 3.75 -0.33 1.85
CA ASP A 453 2.50 -0.58 1.13
C ASP A 453 2.09 -2.05 1.20
N GLU A 454 3.03 -2.99 1.13
CA GLU A 454 2.74 -4.41 1.42
C GLU A 454 2.14 -4.59 2.82
N ASN A 455 2.57 -3.77 3.78
CA ASN A 455 2.11 -3.84 5.16
C ASN A 455 0.74 -3.23 5.42
N LYS A 456 0.34 -2.19 4.69
CA LYS A 456 -1.01 -1.61 4.78
C LYS A 456 -2.07 -2.62 4.35
N VAL A 457 -1.75 -3.49 3.38
CA VAL A 457 -2.66 -4.51 2.85
C VAL A 457 -2.84 -5.69 3.82
N LEU A 458 -1.78 -6.07 4.54
CA LEU A 458 -1.79 -7.20 5.47
C LEU A 458 -2.40 -6.88 6.83
N ASN A 459 -2.49 -5.60 7.21
CA ASN A 459 -3.00 -5.17 8.51
C ASN A 459 -4.42 -4.58 8.39
N GLN A 460 -5.43 -5.39 8.75
CA GLN A 460 -6.81 -4.91 8.95
C GLN A 460 -7.00 -4.11 10.26
N ASP A 461 -5.95 -4.01 11.09
CA ASP A 461 -5.94 -3.19 12.30
C ASP A 461 -5.23 -1.85 12.02
N GLU A 462 -5.96 -0.74 12.08
CA GLU A 462 -5.52 0.65 11.87
C GLU A 462 -4.36 1.12 12.80
N ASN A 463 -3.85 0.25 13.69
CA ASN A 463 -2.91 0.60 14.77
C ASN A 463 -1.47 0.06 14.60
N LYS A 464 -1.10 -0.48 13.42
CA LYS A 464 0.27 -0.98 13.14
C LYS A 464 1.03 -0.20 12.05
N ASP A 465 0.74 1.09 11.90
CA ASP A 465 1.54 1.92 10.99
C ASP A 465 2.94 2.19 11.55
N TYR A 466 3.96 1.67 10.86
CA TYR A 466 5.37 1.92 11.15
C TYR A 466 5.71 3.39 10.83
N LYS A 467 5.63 4.25 11.84
CA LYS A 467 5.87 5.70 11.71
C LYS A 467 7.22 6.01 11.09
N VAL A 468 7.20 6.89 10.10
CA VAL A 468 8.39 7.46 9.46
C VAL A 468 8.81 8.71 10.22
N PHE A 469 10.10 8.86 10.45
CA PHE A 469 10.66 10.08 11.03
C PHE A 469 11.93 10.48 10.30
N ALA A 470 12.20 11.78 10.28
CA ALA A 470 13.42 12.35 9.74
C ALA A 470 14.48 12.47 10.84
N CYS A 471 15.72 12.10 10.54
CA CYS A 471 16.86 12.30 11.42
C CYS A 471 18.04 12.85 10.63
N LYS A 472 18.75 13.82 11.23
CA LYS A 472 19.98 14.36 10.64
C LYS A 472 21.00 13.25 10.49
N ASN A 473 21.56 13.11 9.29
CA ASN A 473 22.70 12.24 9.02
C ASN A 473 23.94 13.11 8.83
N GLY A 474 25.03 12.81 9.53
CA GLY A 474 26.13 13.76 9.76
C GLY A 474 26.72 14.40 8.49
N GLU A 475 26.83 13.61 7.43
CA GLU A 475 27.48 14.03 6.17
C GLU A 475 26.49 14.52 5.11
N SER A 476 25.17 14.39 5.33
CA SER A 476 24.17 14.77 4.32
C SER A 476 23.63 16.18 4.57
N PRO A 477 23.46 17.01 3.52
CA PRO A 477 22.80 18.30 3.62
C PRO A 477 21.31 18.19 3.93
N VAL A 478 20.71 16.99 3.77
CA VAL A 478 19.29 16.73 4.01
C VAL A 478 19.09 15.63 5.06
N PRO A 479 18.03 15.68 5.89
CA PRO A 479 17.70 14.59 6.80
C PRO A 479 17.42 13.27 6.06
N PHE A 480 17.79 12.18 6.70
CA PHE A 480 17.44 10.83 6.25
C PHE A 480 16.11 10.41 6.88
N LEU A 481 15.33 9.65 6.13
CA LEU A 481 14.07 9.08 6.55
C LEU A 481 14.30 7.67 7.08
N TYR A 482 13.72 7.42 8.25
CA TYR A 482 13.86 6.17 8.95
C TYR A 482 12.52 5.66 9.46
N THR A 483 12.47 4.37 9.70
CA THR A 483 11.42 3.72 10.48
C THR A 483 12.04 2.81 11.54
N LEU A 484 11.31 2.57 12.63
CA LEU A 484 11.72 1.70 13.73
C LEU A 484 10.77 0.51 13.84
N ILE A 485 11.34 -0.69 13.97
CA ILE A 485 10.56 -1.88 14.28
C ILE A 485 10.27 -1.91 15.77
N LYS A 486 9.10 -1.37 16.13
CA LYS A 486 8.57 -1.34 17.50
C LYS A 486 7.13 -1.85 17.50
N ASP A 487 6.74 -2.49 18.59
CA ASP A 487 5.33 -2.79 18.84
C ASP A 487 4.70 -1.63 19.64
N GLU A 488 3.88 -0.81 18.98
CA GLU A 488 3.17 0.28 19.67
C GLU A 488 2.14 -0.25 20.68
N SER A 489 1.64 -1.49 20.51
CA SER A 489 0.72 -2.14 21.45
C SER A 489 1.40 -2.70 22.70
N LYS A 490 2.76 -2.71 22.73
CA LYS A 490 3.60 -3.22 23.81
C LYS A 490 3.37 -4.71 24.18
N LYS A 491 2.81 -5.51 23.28
CA LYS A 491 2.56 -6.94 23.49
C LYS A 491 3.83 -7.78 23.29
N ALA A 492 4.70 -7.36 22.37
CA ALA A 492 5.98 -8.00 22.08
C ALA A 492 7.18 -7.05 22.28
N ASP A 493 8.33 -7.61 22.65
CA ASP A 493 9.57 -6.84 22.86
C ASP A 493 10.53 -6.97 21.69
N PHE A 494 10.38 -6.07 20.71
CA PHE A 494 11.28 -5.96 19.55
C PHE A 494 12.54 -5.14 19.83
N SER A 495 12.97 -5.04 21.09
CA SER A 495 14.25 -4.42 21.42
C SER A 495 15.39 -5.18 20.72
N ILE A 496 16.30 -4.46 20.09
CA ILE A 496 17.48 -5.01 19.43
C ILE A 496 18.34 -5.81 20.42
N LYS A 497 18.78 -6.99 20.01
CA LYS A 497 19.66 -7.85 20.82
C LYS A 497 20.81 -8.36 19.98
N TYR A 498 21.95 -8.48 20.63
CA TYR A 498 23.18 -8.97 20.04
C TYR A 498 23.68 -10.16 20.86
N GLN A 499 24.21 -11.16 20.18
CA GLN A 499 24.88 -12.28 20.86
C GLN A 499 26.39 -12.04 20.99
N LYS A 500 26.95 -11.20 20.10
CA LYS A 500 28.41 -11.01 20.02
C LYS A 500 28.79 -9.66 19.42
N VAL A 501 29.88 -9.10 19.93
CA VAL A 501 30.52 -7.89 19.41
C VAL A 501 31.99 -8.21 19.13
N ILE A 502 32.45 -7.90 17.92
CA ILE A 502 33.86 -8.01 17.55
C ILE A 502 34.41 -6.59 17.36
N LEU A 503 35.47 -6.25 18.09
CA LEU A 503 36.12 -4.94 18.00
C LEU A 503 37.11 -4.91 16.85
N GLY A 504 37.09 -3.84 16.07
CA GLY A 504 37.98 -3.66 14.93
C GLY A 504 39.46 -3.62 15.34
N PRO A 505 40.39 -3.97 14.43
CA PRO A 505 41.84 -3.99 14.72
C PRO A 505 42.45 -2.69 15.27
N LYS A 506 41.87 -1.53 14.93
CA LYS A 506 42.29 -0.20 15.41
C LYS A 506 41.33 0.37 16.45
N CYS A 507 40.40 -0.43 16.96
CA CYS A 507 39.45 0.00 17.97
C CYS A 507 40.16 0.34 19.29
N ILE A 508 39.49 1.13 20.13
CA ILE A 508 39.92 1.32 21.51
C ILE A 508 39.99 -0.03 22.25
N ASP A 509 40.85 -0.09 23.26
CA ASP A 509 41.15 -1.32 23.97
C ASP A 509 39.86 -1.97 24.54
N ILE A 510 39.78 -3.30 24.39
CA ILE A 510 38.65 -4.11 24.82
C ILE A 510 38.34 -3.91 26.30
N ASP A 511 39.34 -3.62 27.12
CA ASP A 511 39.19 -3.38 28.57
C ASP A 511 38.39 -2.10 28.86
N TYR A 512 38.25 -1.18 27.90
CA TYR A 512 37.39 0.00 28.03
C TYR A 512 35.96 -0.25 27.53
N VAL A 513 35.78 -1.13 26.53
CA VAL A 513 34.47 -1.36 25.88
C VAL A 513 33.69 -2.48 26.55
N ALA A 514 34.36 -3.61 26.82
CA ALA A 514 33.71 -4.82 27.31
C ALA A 514 32.98 -4.63 28.64
N PRO A 515 33.52 -3.88 29.65
CA PRO A 515 32.80 -3.67 30.91
C PRO A 515 31.43 -3.03 30.73
N TYR A 516 31.30 -2.04 29.84
CA TYR A 516 30.01 -1.39 29.57
C TYR A 516 29.00 -2.35 28.94
N ILE A 517 29.41 -3.08 27.90
CA ILE A 517 28.53 -4.05 27.22
C ILE A 517 28.09 -5.14 28.21
N LYS A 518 29.02 -5.68 29.01
CA LYS A 518 28.73 -6.71 30.02
C LYS A 518 27.85 -6.22 31.16
N TYR A 519 27.91 -4.93 31.48
CA TYR A 519 27.02 -4.31 32.46
C TYR A 519 25.57 -4.24 31.95
N ILE A 520 25.36 -3.99 30.65
CA ILE A 520 24.03 -3.93 30.03
C ILE A 520 23.49 -5.34 29.75
N ASP A 521 24.29 -6.20 29.13
CA ASP A 521 23.94 -7.61 28.86
C ASP A 521 25.15 -8.54 29.10
N PRO A 522 25.16 -9.25 30.25
CA PRO A 522 26.26 -10.16 30.59
C PRO A 522 26.48 -11.31 29.60
N LYS A 523 25.45 -11.67 28.81
CA LYS A 523 25.50 -12.82 27.89
C LYS A 523 26.26 -12.53 26.60
N VAL A 524 26.37 -11.25 26.21
CA VAL A 524 27.04 -10.84 24.97
C VAL A 524 28.52 -11.21 25.01
N VAL A 525 29.02 -11.90 23.99
CA VAL A 525 30.45 -12.18 23.85
C VAL A 525 31.15 -10.96 23.24
N VAL A 526 32.19 -10.45 23.88
CA VAL A 526 33.02 -9.34 23.34
C VAL A 526 34.42 -9.88 23.07
N LYS A 527 34.94 -9.67 21.85
CA LYS A 527 36.29 -10.11 21.48
C LYS A 527 36.95 -9.14 20.49
N PRO A 528 38.29 -9.11 20.36
CA PRO A 528 38.95 -8.41 19.27
C PRO A 528 38.78 -9.16 17.94
N SER A 529 38.95 -8.42 16.84
CA SER A 529 39.15 -8.97 15.49
C SER A 529 40.39 -9.86 15.45
N ASN A 530 40.34 -10.90 14.62
CA ASN A 530 41.48 -11.76 14.35
C ASN A 530 42.41 -11.18 13.26
N ILE A 531 42.03 -10.08 12.61
CA ILE A 531 42.83 -9.45 11.56
C ILE A 531 43.93 -8.60 12.17
N SER A 532 45.17 -8.88 11.79
CA SER A 532 46.31 -8.01 12.09
C SER A 532 46.35 -6.83 11.11
N TYR A 533 45.59 -5.78 11.41
CA TYR A 533 45.59 -4.51 10.67
C TYR A 533 45.98 -3.38 11.61
N ARG A 534 47.18 -2.81 11.41
CA ARG A 534 47.74 -1.74 12.25
C ARG A 534 47.64 -0.40 11.55
#